data_AF-A0A4W6CUU7-F1
#
_entry.id   AF-A0A4W6CUU7-F1
#
_cell.length_a   1.000
_cell.length_b   1.000
_cell.length_c   1.000
_cell.angle_alpha   90.00
_cell.angle_beta   90.00
_cell.angle_gamma   90.00
#
_symmetry.space_group_name_H-M   'P 1'
#
loop_
_entity.id
_entity.type
_entity.pdbx_description
1 polymer ?
#
loop_
_entity_poly.entity_id
_entity_poly.type
_entity_poly.pdbx_seq_one_letter_code
_entity_poly.pdbx_strand_id
1 'polypeptide(L)'
;MPPPADIVKVAIEWPGAFPKLMEIDQKKPLSAIIKEVCEGWSLGNHENFALQIADATNFYITEKNRNDIKNGSILRLTTSPYQTAVQLHERIQSSSMDAKLEALKDLANASRDITFAQEFINLDGISLLTQMVESGTERYQKLQKIMKPCFGDLLSFTLTAFVELMDHGIVSWDTFSVAFIKKIASYVNKSAMDTAVLQRSLAILESMVLNSQDLYHKVAQEITIGQLIPHLQGTDQDIQTYTIAVINALFLKAPEEKRQVRLQFAHTEMAHILAQKQLRSIILSNVIRSPTPINDEMAHQLYVLQVLTFNLLEDRMMTKMDPQDQAQRDIIFELRRIAFDVECEPNNSGSIEKRKSMYTRDYKKLGFINHVNPAVDFTQIPPGMLALDNMLYFARHHQDAYIRIVLENSSREDKHECPFGRSSIELTKMLCEILKVGELPSENCHDFHPMFFTHDRSFEEFFCISIQLLNKTWKEMRATSEDFNKVMQVVREQIMRALTLKPNSLDQFKSRLQNLSYTEILKIRQSERMNQEDFQSRPILELREKIQPEIMELIKQQRLNRLCEGTCFRKISSRRRQGETHTVLTPYSNHSA
;
A
#
# COMPACT_ATOMS: atom_id res chain seq x y z
N MET A 1 -24.90 47.82 2.31
CA MET A 1 -23.43 47.63 2.34
C MET A 1 -23.18 46.16 2.62
N PRO A 2 -22.27 45.48 1.90
CA PRO A 2 -21.80 44.19 2.38
C PRO A 2 -21.24 44.39 3.81
N PRO A 3 -21.49 43.45 4.75
CA PRO A 3 -20.87 43.55 6.06
C PRO A 3 -19.35 43.67 5.90
N PRO A 4 -18.65 44.42 6.76
CA PRO A 4 -17.19 44.43 6.77
C PRO A 4 -16.68 43.00 6.80
N ALA A 5 -15.67 42.66 5.97
CA ALA A 5 -15.13 41.30 5.89
C ALA A 5 -14.65 40.75 7.26
N ASP A 6 -14.38 41.66 8.19
CA ASP A 6 -13.89 41.37 9.54
C ASP A 6 -15.01 41.12 10.57
N ILE A 7 -16.30 41.22 10.21
CA ILE A 7 -17.42 40.97 11.13
C ILE A 7 -18.16 39.71 10.72
N VAL A 8 -18.26 38.74 11.63
CA VAL A 8 -19.02 37.50 11.44
C VAL A 8 -20.20 37.41 12.39
N LYS A 9 -21.39 37.16 11.85
CA LYS A 9 -22.63 36.98 12.61
C LYS A 9 -22.77 35.52 13.00
N VAL A 10 -22.83 35.25 14.30
CA VAL A 10 -22.92 33.89 14.85
C VAL A 10 -24.03 33.78 15.87
N ALA A 11 -24.48 32.55 16.09
CA ALA A 11 -25.30 32.20 17.25
C ALA A 11 -24.42 31.47 18.27
N ILE A 12 -24.44 31.90 19.53
CA ILE A 12 -23.69 31.24 20.61
C ILE A 12 -24.67 30.58 21.57
N GLU A 13 -24.49 29.29 21.79
CA GLU A 13 -25.31 28.46 22.68
C GLU A 13 -24.65 28.26 24.04
N TRP A 14 -25.48 28.15 25.07
CA TRP A 14 -25.09 27.76 26.43
C TRP A 14 -26.16 26.82 27.01
N PRO A 15 -25.79 25.73 27.69
CA PRO A 15 -26.76 24.78 28.25
C PRO A 15 -27.79 25.47 29.16
N GLY A 16 -29.07 25.28 28.85
CA GLY A 16 -30.18 25.85 29.63
C GLY A 16 -30.47 27.32 29.40
N ALA A 17 -29.82 27.97 28.42
CA ALA A 17 -30.10 29.36 28.03
C ALA A 17 -30.49 29.47 26.55
N PHE A 18 -31.20 30.54 26.20
CA PHE A 18 -31.49 30.85 24.80
C PHE A 18 -30.20 31.26 24.06
N PRO A 19 -30.01 30.81 22.80
CA PRO A 19 -28.86 31.20 21.99
C PRO A 19 -28.78 32.71 21.81
N LYS A 20 -27.57 33.26 21.86
CA LYS A 20 -27.31 34.68 21.62
C LYS A 20 -26.81 34.93 20.23
N LEU A 21 -27.45 35.85 19.53
CA LEU A 21 -26.98 36.35 18.24
C LEU A 21 -25.97 37.47 18.50
N MET A 22 -24.75 37.30 18.01
CA MET A 22 -23.67 38.25 18.24
C MET A 22 -22.90 38.49 16.95
N GLU A 23 -22.47 39.74 16.75
CA GLU A 23 -21.57 40.11 15.67
C GLU A 23 -20.14 40.10 16.22
N ILE A 24 -19.38 39.04 15.89
CA ILE A 24 -18.00 38.90 16.29
C ILE A 24 -17.13 39.75 15.36
N ASP A 25 -16.43 40.73 15.95
CA ASP A 25 -15.37 41.47 15.29
C ASP A 25 -14.07 40.64 15.34
N GLN A 26 -13.60 40.20 14.17
CA GLN A 26 -12.40 39.38 14.01
C GLN A 26 -11.11 40.13 14.38
N LYS A 27 -11.15 41.46 14.53
CA LYS A 27 -10.02 42.26 15.03
C LYS A 27 -9.91 42.25 16.56
N LYS A 28 -11.01 41.95 17.27
CA LYS A 28 -10.97 41.84 18.74
C LYS A 28 -10.32 40.52 19.13
N PRO A 29 -9.47 40.48 20.17
CA PRO A 29 -8.97 39.22 20.73
C PRO A 29 -10.10 38.29 21.15
N LEU A 30 -9.93 36.98 20.96
CA LEU A 30 -10.94 35.97 21.32
C LEU A 30 -11.28 36.02 22.81
N SER A 31 -10.30 36.32 23.67
CA SER A 31 -10.52 36.50 25.11
C SER A 31 -11.49 37.65 25.43
N ALA A 32 -11.44 38.75 24.69
CA ALA A 32 -12.36 39.87 24.84
C ALA A 32 -13.78 39.49 24.38
N ILE A 33 -13.88 38.72 23.31
CA ILE A 33 -15.15 38.19 22.81
C ILE A 33 -15.77 37.24 23.83
N ILE A 34 -15.00 36.29 24.37
CA ILE A 34 -15.48 35.35 25.41
C ILE A 34 -15.96 36.11 26.64
N LYS A 35 -15.22 37.15 27.07
CA LYS A 35 -15.63 38.01 28.18
C LYS A 35 -17.02 38.64 27.95
N GLU A 36 -17.25 39.22 26.77
CA GLU A 36 -18.54 39.82 26.39
C GLU A 36 -19.69 38.78 26.42
N VAL A 37 -19.43 37.56 25.94
CA VAL A 37 -20.40 36.45 25.96
C VAL A 37 -20.73 36.02 27.39
N CYS A 38 -19.71 35.82 28.23
CA CYS A 38 -19.84 35.43 29.63
C CYS A 38 -20.62 36.50 30.42
N GLU A 39 -20.28 37.78 30.26
CA GLU A 39 -20.96 38.90 30.89
C GLU A 39 -22.45 38.90 30.57
N GLY A 40 -22.80 38.66 29.30
CA GLY A 40 -24.20 38.63 28.92
C GLY A 40 -25.00 37.51 29.61
N TRP A 41 -24.38 36.40 30.01
CA TRP A 41 -25.07 35.30 30.73
C TRP A 41 -24.77 35.34 32.23
N SER A 42 -24.13 36.41 32.73
CA SER A 42 -23.71 36.56 34.12
C SER A 42 -22.82 35.42 34.62
N LEU A 43 -21.98 34.87 33.72
CA LEU A 43 -20.99 33.86 34.06
C LEU A 43 -19.72 34.55 34.58
N GLY A 44 -19.29 34.20 35.80
CA GLY A 44 -18.01 34.66 36.37
C GLY A 44 -16.81 33.88 35.83
N ASN A 45 -15.60 34.40 36.02
CA ASN A 45 -14.32 33.78 35.61
C ASN A 45 -14.27 33.44 34.10
N HIS A 46 -14.31 34.47 33.25
CA HIS A 46 -14.33 34.30 31.79
C HIS A 46 -13.11 33.54 31.25
N GLU A 47 -11.96 33.54 31.94
CA GLU A 47 -10.79 32.72 31.57
C GLU A 47 -11.04 31.22 31.58
N ASN A 48 -12.09 30.77 32.27
CA ASN A 48 -12.41 29.35 32.41
C ASN A 48 -13.23 28.82 31.23
N PHE A 49 -13.62 29.68 30.29
CA PHE A 49 -14.47 29.32 29.16
C PHE A 49 -13.74 29.44 27.83
N ALA A 50 -14.20 28.66 26.85
CA ALA A 50 -13.78 28.74 25.46
C ALA A 50 -14.98 28.53 24.53
N LEU A 51 -14.80 28.86 23.27
CA LEU A 51 -15.78 28.62 22.22
C LEU A 51 -15.41 27.35 21.45
N GLN A 52 -16.41 26.53 21.16
CA GLN A 52 -16.34 25.40 20.23
C GLN A 52 -17.29 25.65 19.05
N ILE A 53 -17.00 25.03 17.91
CA ILE A 53 -17.96 24.97 16.80
C ILE A 53 -19.04 23.95 17.20
N ALA A 54 -20.31 24.35 17.18
CA ALA A 54 -21.43 23.48 17.55
C ALA A 54 -21.82 22.56 16.37
N ASP A 55 -20.86 21.79 15.87
CA ASP A 55 -21.03 20.79 14.84
C ASP A 55 -20.67 19.38 15.35
N ALA A 56 -20.61 18.39 14.47
CA ALA A 56 -20.26 17.02 14.83
C ALA A 56 -18.84 16.86 15.40
N THR A 57 -17.94 17.84 15.20
CA THR A 57 -16.54 17.77 15.64
C THR A 57 -16.32 18.39 17.02
N ASN A 58 -17.09 19.42 17.39
CA ASN A 58 -16.93 20.17 18.64
C ASN A 58 -15.49 20.69 18.87
N PHE A 59 -14.78 21.05 17.80
CA PHE A 59 -13.41 21.58 17.93
C PHE A 59 -13.40 22.99 18.54
N TYR A 60 -12.39 23.23 19.38
CA TYR A 60 -12.12 24.50 20.03
C TYR A 60 -11.66 25.56 19.02
N ILE A 61 -12.14 26.76 19.27
CA ILE A 61 -11.76 27.96 18.54
C ILE A 61 -10.58 28.59 19.25
N THR A 62 -9.53 28.86 18.47
CA THR A 62 -8.28 29.49 18.88
C THR A 62 -8.02 30.68 17.97
N GLU A 63 -7.03 31.50 18.33
CA GLU A 63 -6.58 32.59 17.45
C GLU A 63 -6.08 32.10 16.08
N LYS A 64 -5.71 30.81 15.95
CA LYS A 64 -5.21 30.24 14.69
C LYS A 64 -6.33 29.84 13.72
N ASN A 65 -7.47 29.36 14.22
CA ASN A 65 -8.57 28.84 13.39
C ASN A 65 -9.84 29.71 13.44
N ARG A 66 -9.86 30.83 14.19
CA ARG A 66 -10.99 31.77 14.25
C ARG A 66 -11.43 32.34 12.90
N ASN A 67 -10.55 32.32 11.90
CA ASN A 67 -10.85 32.76 10.54
C ASN A 67 -11.73 31.76 9.77
N ASP A 68 -11.86 30.53 10.26
CA ASP A 68 -12.71 29.50 9.66
C ASP A 68 -14.20 29.69 10.03
N ILE A 69 -14.50 30.57 11.00
CA ILE A 69 -15.86 30.90 11.42
C ILE A 69 -16.57 31.65 10.29
N LYS A 70 -17.74 31.14 9.88
CA LYS A 70 -18.56 31.73 8.82
C LYS A 70 -19.81 32.41 9.39
N ASN A 71 -20.38 33.31 8.61
CA ASN A 71 -21.69 33.89 8.94
C ASN A 71 -22.73 32.76 9.05
N GLY A 72 -23.51 32.77 10.13
CA GLY A 72 -24.49 31.74 10.45
C GLY A 72 -23.93 30.51 11.18
N SER A 73 -22.63 30.48 11.50
CA SER A 73 -22.07 29.43 12.36
C SER A 73 -22.72 29.46 13.75
N ILE A 74 -23.02 28.26 14.26
CA ILE A 74 -23.46 28.07 15.64
C ILE A 74 -22.21 27.69 16.44
N LEU A 75 -21.95 28.44 17.50
CA LEU A 75 -20.86 28.22 18.43
C LEU A 75 -21.43 27.77 19.77
N ARG A 76 -20.66 27.03 20.54
CA ARG A 76 -21.00 26.64 21.91
C ARG A 76 -20.00 27.23 22.86
N LEU A 77 -20.49 27.92 23.89
CA LEU A 77 -19.65 28.28 25.04
C LEU A 77 -19.51 27.05 25.93
N THR A 78 -18.28 26.65 26.21
CA THR A 78 -17.96 25.49 27.05
C THR A 78 -16.78 25.81 27.97
N THR A 79 -16.43 24.90 28.88
CA THR A 79 -15.21 25.00 29.68
C THR A 79 -13.97 25.01 28.79
N SER A 80 -12.96 25.80 29.19
CA SER A 80 -11.69 25.93 28.48
C SER A 80 -10.99 24.57 28.30
N PRO A 81 -10.17 24.41 27.24
CA PRO A 81 -9.46 23.15 26.99
C PRO A 81 -8.66 22.66 28.20
N TYR A 82 -7.98 23.58 28.89
CA TYR A 82 -7.23 23.29 30.11
C TYR A 82 -8.13 22.75 31.23
N GLN A 83 -9.26 23.41 31.52
CA GLN A 83 -10.18 22.94 32.55
C GLN A 83 -10.81 21.60 32.21
N THR A 84 -11.21 21.41 30.96
CA THR A 84 -11.72 20.12 30.50
C THR A 84 -10.67 19.04 30.65
N ALA A 85 -9.40 19.32 30.31
CA ALA A 85 -8.29 18.39 30.48
C ALA A 85 -8.07 18.02 31.96
N VAL A 86 -8.07 19.00 32.87
CA VAL A 86 -7.95 18.76 34.33
C VAL A 86 -9.13 17.91 34.84
N GLN A 87 -10.36 18.27 34.48
CA GLN A 87 -11.56 17.53 34.91
C GLN A 87 -11.55 16.09 34.41
N LEU A 88 -11.17 15.86 33.15
CA LEU A 88 -11.07 14.52 32.58
C LEU A 88 -9.93 13.73 33.25
N HIS A 89 -8.77 14.37 33.45
CA HIS A 89 -7.62 13.77 34.13
C HIS A 89 -8.00 13.28 35.55
N GLU A 90 -8.70 14.09 36.34
CA GLU A 90 -9.20 13.70 37.66
C GLU A 90 -10.28 12.61 37.61
N ARG A 91 -11.27 12.74 36.71
CA ARG A 91 -12.38 11.78 36.59
C ARG A 91 -11.90 10.38 36.17
N ILE A 92 -10.89 10.30 35.30
CA ILE A 92 -10.28 9.04 34.86
C ILE A 92 -9.55 8.33 36.03
N GLN A 93 -9.04 9.10 36.98
CA GLN A 93 -8.39 8.58 38.18
C GLN A 93 -9.37 8.22 39.31
N SER A 94 -10.66 8.54 39.17
CA SER A 94 -11.69 8.30 40.19
C SER A 94 -11.82 6.84 40.63
N SER A 95 -12.49 6.54 41.74
CA SER A 95 -12.74 5.14 42.14
C SER A 95 -13.95 4.52 41.42
N SER A 96 -14.84 5.34 40.85
CA SER A 96 -16.08 4.91 40.20
C SER A 96 -15.84 4.48 38.75
N MET A 97 -16.27 3.26 38.41
CA MET A 97 -16.06 2.72 37.06
C MET A 97 -16.89 3.44 35.99
N ASP A 98 -18.15 3.77 36.31
CA ASP A 98 -19.05 4.45 35.38
C ASP A 98 -18.54 5.87 35.09
N ALA A 99 -18.03 6.55 36.12
CA ALA A 99 -17.43 7.87 35.97
C ALA A 99 -16.16 7.83 35.10
N LYS A 100 -15.35 6.77 35.21
CA LYS A 100 -14.19 6.55 34.33
C LYS A 100 -14.60 6.27 32.90
N LEU A 101 -15.59 5.40 32.69
CA LEU A 101 -16.01 5.00 31.36
C LEU A 101 -16.52 6.19 30.57
N GLU A 102 -17.41 7.00 31.16
CA GLU A 102 -17.88 8.24 30.54
C GLU A 102 -16.73 9.23 30.31
N ALA A 103 -15.84 9.41 31.29
CA ALA A 103 -14.70 10.31 31.12
C ALA A 103 -13.73 9.87 30.00
N LEU A 104 -13.51 8.56 29.82
CA LEU A 104 -12.67 8.04 28.73
C LEU A 104 -13.34 8.17 27.37
N LYS A 105 -14.66 8.00 27.31
CA LYS A 105 -15.43 8.25 26.08
C LYS A 105 -15.37 9.73 25.68
N ASP A 106 -15.55 10.63 26.65
CA ASP A 106 -15.39 12.07 26.45
C ASP A 106 -13.95 12.40 26.02
N LEU A 107 -12.95 11.78 26.66
CA LEU A 107 -11.54 11.95 26.32
C LEU A 107 -11.23 11.50 24.89
N ALA A 108 -11.74 10.33 24.47
CA ALA A 108 -11.52 9.82 23.11
C ALA A 108 -12.04 10.79 22.04
N ASN A 109 -13.19 11.43 22.30
CA ASN A 109 -13.75 12.45 21.41
C ASN A 109 -12.94 13.76 21.45
N ALA A 110 -12.59 14.25 22.65
CA ALA A 110 -11.84 15.49 22.82
C ALA A 110 -10.40 15.40 22.28
N SER A 111 -9.79 14.21 22.33
CA SER A 111 -8.41 13.96 21.86
C SER A 111 -8.25 14.18 20.35
N ARG A 112 -9.34 14.24 19.58
CA ARG A 112 -9.32 14.56 18.14
C ARG A 112 -8.92 16.02 17.87
N ASP A 113 -9.10 16.90 18.85
CA ASP A 113 -8.71 18.31 18.78
C ASP A 113 -7.29 18.51 19.30
N ILE A 114 -6.44 19.12 18.48
CA ILE A 114 -5.04 19.42 18.82
C ILE A 114 -4.93 20.39 20.01
N THR A 115 -5.89 21.31 20.17
CA THR A 115 -5.90 22.30 21.24
C THR A 115 -6.10 21.64 22.60
N PHE A 116 -7.06 20.72 22.67
CA PHE A 116 -7.28 19.91 23.87
C PHE A 116 -6.13 18.93 24.10
N ALA A 117 -5.66 18.26 23.04
CA ALA A 117 -4.58 17.29 23.13
C ALA A 117 -3.31 17.90 23.76
N GLN A 118 -2.94 19.12 23.35
CA GLN A 118 -1.79 19.82 23.91
C GLN A 118 -1.90 20.01 25.43
N GLU A 119 -3.06 20.48 25.92
CA GLU A 119 -3.28 20.69 27.36
C GLU A 119 -3.28 19.37 28.14
N PHE A 120 -3.91 18.32 27.60
CA PHE A 120 -3.94 17.02 28.25
C PHE A 120 -2.55 16.35 28.28
N ILE A 121 -1.73 16.55 27.25
CA ILE A 121 -0.34 16.10 27.21
C ILE A 121 0.51 16.84 28.24
N ASN A 122 0.33 18.15 28.39
CA ASN A 122 1.03 18.96 29.39
C ASN A 122 0.70 18.52 30.83
N LEU A 123 -0.44 17.87 31.05
CA LEU A 123 -0.85 17.27 32.33
C LEU A 123 -0.36 15.82 32.51
N ASP A 124 0.64 15.38 31.76
CA ASP A 124 1.14 13.99 31.76
C ASP A 124 0.07 12.94 31.43
N GLY A 125 -0.95 13.33 30.65
CA GLY A 125 -2.09 12.48 30.32
C GLY A 125 -1.72 11.20 29.55
N ILE A 126 -0.66 11.23 28.73
CA ILE A 126 -0.15 10.03 28.06
C ILE A 126 0.41 9.01 29.06
N SER A 127 1.14 9.49 30.07
CA SER A 127 1.68 8.67 31.16
C SER A 127 0.54 7.98 31.93
N LEU A 128 -0.56 8.71 32.17
CA LEU A 128 -1.77 8.15 32.78
C LEU A 128 -2.38 7.04 31.91
N LEU A 129 -2.57 7.27 30.61
CA LEU A 129 -3.16 6.28 29.70
C LEU A 129 -2.29 5.02 29.57
N THR A 130 -0.97 5.19 29.45
CA THR A 130 -0.03 4.05 29.39
C THR A 130 -0.05 3.22 30.67
N GLN A 131 -0.04 3.88 31.83
CA GLN A 131 -0.18 3.19 33.13
C GLN A 131 -1.52 2.44 33.23
N MET A 132 -2.62 3.02 32.73
CA MET A 132 -3.92 2.34 32.70
C MET A 132 -3.91 1.09 31.82
N VAL A 133 -3.23 1.12 30.67
CA VAL A 133 -3.08 -0.06 29.80
C VAL A 133 -2.22 -1.14 30.48
N GLU A 134 -1.09 -0.76 31.08
CA GLU A 134 -0.16 -1.68 31.75
C GLU A 134 -0.83 -2.36 32.96
N SER A 135 -1.40 -1.56 33.87
CA SER A 135 -1.98 -1.99 35.15
C SER A 135 -3.41 -2.53 35.03
N GLY A 136 -4.12 -2.17 33.96
CA GLY A 136 -5.54 -2.42 33.76
C GLY A 136 -5.92 -3.89 33.56
N THR A 137 -4.98 -4.84 33.52
CA THR A 137 -5.32 -6.26 33.27
C THR A 137 -5.27 -7.12 34.52
N GLU A 138 -4.34 -6.88 35.45
CA GLU A 138 -4.24 -7.71 36.67
C GLU A 138 -5.30 -7.36 37.70
N ARG A 139 -5.61 -6.06 37.85
CA ARG A 139 -6.66 -5.58 38.76
C ARG A 139 -8.07 -5.91 38.26
N TYR A 140 -8.22 -6.02 36.94
CA TYR A 140 -9.52 -6.16 36.27
C TYR A 140 -9.82 -7.57 35.78
N GLN A 141 -8.84 -8.48 35.65
CA GLN A 141 -9.10 -9.91 35.41
C GLN A 141 -9.96 -10.54 36.51
N LYS A 142 -9.86 -10.05 37.76
CA LYS A 142 -10.75 -10.44 38.86
C LYS A 142 -12.20 -9.97 38.64
N LEU A 143 -12.38 -8.80 38.02
CA LEU A 143 -13.69 -8.19 37.72
C LEU A 143 -14.27 -8.65 36.37
N GLN A 144 -13.44 -9.16 35.46
CA GLN A 144 -13.80 -9.67 34.13
C GLN A 144 -14.76 -10.87 34.21
N LYS A 145 -14.79 -11.60 35.33
CA LYS A 145 -15.77 -12.66 35.60
C LYS A 145 -17.18 -12.14 35.93
N ILE A 146 -17.32 -10.87 36.31
CA ILE A 146 -18.57 -10.29 36.83
C ILE A 146 -19.18 -9.27 35.84
N MET A 147 -18.35 -8.48 35.13
CA MET A 147 -18.80 -7.44 34.19
C MET A 147 -17.99 -7.46 32.88
N LYS A 148 -18.14 -8.54 32.12
CA LYS A 148 -17.45 -8.77 30.84
C LYS A 148 -17.66 -7.67 29.75
N PRO A 149 -18.84 -7.01 29.61
CA PRO A 149 -19.07 -6.03 28.55
C PRO A 149 -18.27 -4.73 28.72
N CYS A 150 -18.23 -4.15 29.93
CA CYS A 150 -17.67 -2.80 30.14
C CYS A 150 -16.14 -2.71 29.99
N PHE A 151 -15.41 -3.83 30.08
CA PHE A 151 -13.95 -3.81 30.00
C PHE A 151 -13.43 -3.56 28.58
N GLY A 152 -14.08 -4.18 27.57
CA GLY A 152 -13.76 -3.94 26.16
C GLY A 152 -13.90 -2.47 25.81
N ASP A 153 -15.02 -1.87 26.22
CA ASP A 153 -15.32 -0.46 25.99
C ASP A 153 -14.30 0.47 26.68
N LEU A 154 -13.98 0.23 27.96
CA LEU A 154 -13.01 1.04 28.71
C LEU A 154 -11.64 1.06 28.02
N LEU A 155 -11.14 -0.12 27.64
CA LEU A 155 -9.84 -0.25 26.99
C LEU A 155 -9.88 0.31 25.56
N SER A 156 -10.97 0.10 24.82
CA SER A 156 -11.18 0.65 23.49
C SER A 156 -11.14 2.18 23.49
N PHE A 157 -11.84 2.85 24.42
CA PHE A 157 -11.78 4.30 24.56
C PHE A 157 -10.40 4.79 24.99
N THR A 158 -9.74 4.09 25.91
CA THR A 158 -8.37 4.41 26.34
C THR A 158 -7.39 4.37 25.16
N LEU A 159 -7.43 3.29 24.36
CA LEU A 159 -6.57 3.13 23.19
C LEU A 159 -6.94 4.11 22.07
N THR A 160 -8.22 4.43 21.90
CA THR A 160 -8.67 5.43 20.92
C THR A 160 -8.15 6.83 21.29
N ALA A 161 -8.32 7.25 22.54
CA ALA A 161 -7.75 8.50 23.04
C ALA A 161 -6.23 8.54 22.84
N PHE A 162 -5.54 7.44 23.18
CA PHE A 162 -4.09 7.33 22.99
C PHE A 162 -3.69 7.51 21.52
N VAL A 163 -4.34 6.82 20.57
CA VAL A 163 -4.05 6.95 19.13
C VAL A 163 -4.28 8.38 18.66
N GLU A 164 -5.43 8.99 18.98
CA GLU A 164 -5.74 10.36 18.56
C GLU A 164 -4.75 11.38 19.13
N LEU A 165 -4.30 11.22 20.38
CA LEU A 165 -3.28 12.07 20.99
C LEU A 165 -1.92 11.94 20.27
N MET A 166 -1.52 10.71 19.95
CA MET A 166 -0.25 10.43 19.28
C MET A 166 -0.24 10.88 17.82
N ASP A 167 -1.39 10.84 17.13
CA ASP A 167 -1.54 11.25 15.73
C ASP A 167 -1.32 12.75 15.50
N HIS A 168 -1.34 13.59 16.54
CA HIS A 168 -0.94 15.00 16.43
C HIS A 168 0.57 15.20 16.30
N GLY A 169 1.39 14.18 16.59
CA GLY A 169 2.85 14.25 16.48
C GLY A 169 3.52 15.15 17.52
N ILE A 170 2.82 15.48 18.63
CA ILE A 170 3.35 16.32 19.72
C ILE A 170 4.40 15.58 20.54
N VAL A 171 4.22 14.27 20.74
CA VAL A 171 5.08 13.41 21.56
C VAL A 171 5.78 12.37 20.70
N SER A 172 7.07 12.14 20.96
CA SER A 172 7.84 11.09 20.28
C SER A 172 7.38 9.70 20.72
N TRP A 173 7.34 8.75 19.79
CA TRP A 173 7.06 7.36 20.08
C TRP A 173 8.18 6.68 20.90
N ASP A 174 9.38 7.26 20.97
CA ASP A 174 10.52 6.67 21.68
C ASP A 174 10.39 6.72 23.22
N THR A 175 9.43 7.48 23.75
CA THR A 175 9.22 7.63 25.20
C THR A 175 8.54 6.42 25.84
N PHE A 176 8.06 5.46 25.06
CA PHE A 176 7.25 4.35 25.59
C PHE A 176 8.08 3.20 26.16
N SER A 177 7.60 2.69 27.30
CA SER A 177 8.21 1.58 28.02
C SER A 177 8.10 0.28 27.21
N VAL A 178 9.05 -0.63 27.42
CA VAL A 178 8.96 -1.99 26.87
C VAL A 178 7.76 -2.75 27.45
N ALA A 179 7.35 -2.43 28.68
CA ALA A 179 6.18 -3.04 29.31
C ALA A 179 4.87 -2.68 28.58
N PHE A 180 4.73 -1.42 28.16
CA PHE A 180 3.60 -0.97 27.36
C PHE A 180 3.54 -1.69 26.00
N ILE A 181 4.68 -1.78 25.30
CA ILE A 181 4.75 -2.48 24.00
C ILE A 181 4.37 -3.95 24.15
N LYS A 182 4.94 -4.64 25.14
CA LYS A 182 4.59 -6.02 25.49
C LYS A 182 3.10 -6.18 25.76
N LYS A 183 2.50 -5.18 26.41
CA LYS A 183 1.08 -5.18 26.72
C LYS A 183 0.21 -5.10 25.48
N ILE A 184 0.48 -4.14 24.59
CA ILE A 184 -0.24 -3.99 23.32
C ILE A 184 -0.08 -5.24 22.46
N ALA A 185 1.14 -5.78 22.34
CA ALA A 185 1.39 -7.05 21.65
C ALA A 185 0.61 -8.23 22.26
N SER A 186 0.46 -8.27 23.59
CA SER A 186 -0.34 -9.30 24.26
C SER A 186 -1.83 -9.27 23.89
N TYR A 187 -2.37 -8.11 23.49
CA TYR A 187 -3.75 -8.01 23.01
C TYR A 187 -3.89 -8.58 21.60
N VAL A 188 -2.87 -8.43 20.76
CA VAL A 188 -2.84 -9.07 19.44
C VAL A 188 -2.65 -10.59 19.55
N ASN A 189 -1.87 -11.05 20.53
CA ASN A 189 -1.54 -12.47 20.70
C ASN A 189 -2.66 -13.33 21.34
N LYS A 190 -3.74 -12.72 21.84
CA LYS A 190 -4.85 -13.44 22.51
C LYS A 190 -5.94 -13.85 21.53
N SER A 191 -6.30 -15.13 21.54
CA SER A 191 -7.51 -15.63 20.87
C SER A 191 -8.76 -15.10 21.59
N ALA A 192 -9.64 -14.40 20.88
CA ALA A 192 -10.89 -13.78 21.38
C ALA A 192 -10.73 -12.47 22.19
N MET A 193 -9.97 -11.51 21.65
CA MET A 193 -10.09 -10.11 22.06
C MET A 193 -11.26 -9.40 21.39
N ASP A 194 -11.72 -8.34 22.05
CA ASP A 194 -12.69 -7.41 21.48
C ASP A 194 -12.16 -6.79 20.19
N THR A 195 -13.01 -6.69 19.16
CA THR A 195 -12.63 -6.22 17.82
C THR A 195 -12.07 -4.80 17.86
N ALA A 196 -12.68 -3.89 18.62
CA ALA A 196 -12.22 -2.51 18.69
C ALA A 196 -10.85 -2.41 19.38
N VAL A 197 -10.65 -3.16 20.46
CA VAL A 197 -9.35 -3.24 21.15
C VAL A 197 -8.27 -3.82 20.23
N LEU A 198 -8.56 -4.90 19.50
CA LEU A 198 -7.62 -5.51 18.56
C LEU A 198 -7.26 -4.54 17.43
N GLN A 199 -8.25 -3.88 16.84
CA GLN A 199 -8.06 -2.90 15.77
C GLN A 199 -7.15 -1.76 16.21
N ARG A 200 -7.40 -1.16 17.38
CA ARG A 200 -6.57 -0.08 17.93
C ARG A 200 -5.17 -0.58 18.28
N SER A 201 -5.05 -1.80 18.81
CA SER A 201 -3.75 -2.40 19.15
C SER A 201 -2.88 -2.59 17.91
N LEU A 202 -3.45 -3.12 16.81
CA LEU A 202 -2.76 -3.26 15.53
C LEU A 202 -2.33 -1.90 14.97
N ALA A 203 -3.21 -0.88 15.01
CA ALA A 203 -2.91 0.48 14.58
C ALA A 203 -1.74 1.10 15.36
N ILE A 204 -1.72 0.92 16.69
CA ILE A 204 -0.63 1.41 17.54
C ILE A 204 0.69 0.75 17.18
N LEU A 205 0.71 -0.58 16.99
CA LEU A 205 1.92 -1.33 16.65
C LEU A 205 2.47 -0.92 15.28
N GLU A 206 1.59 -0.75 14.29
CA GLU A 206 1.97 -0.22 12.98
C GLU A 206 2.62 1.16 13.11
N SER A 207 1.98 2.09 13.82
CA SER A 207 2.53 3.43 14.05
C SER A 207 3.86 3.39 14.80
N MET A 208 4.02 2.55 15.82
CA MET A 208 5.30 2.36 16.51
C MET A 208 6.41 1.92 15.56
N VAL A 209 6.14 0.90 14.73
CA VAL A 209 7.11 0.38 13.76
C VAL A 209 7.49 1.43 12.73
N LEU A 210 6.52 2.17 12.18
CA LEU A 210 6.78 3.15 11.13
C LEU A 210 7.55 4.38 11.63
N ASN A 211 7.40 4.75 12.90
CA ASN A 211 8.01 5.96 13.46
C ASN A 211 9.42 5.75 14.06
N SER A 212 9.81 4.54 14.49
CA SER A 212 11.11 4.31 15.13
C SER A 212 11.72 2.93 14.85
N GLN A 213 13.03 2.91 14.55
CA GLN A 213 13.78 1.67 14.29
C GLN A 213 13.97 0.84 15.57
N ASP A 214 14.15 1.50 16.72
CA ASP A 214 14.28 0.82 18.01
C ASP A 214 12.95 0.17 18.42
N LEU A 215 11.84 0.85 18.14
CA LEU A 215 10.50 0.28 18.35
C LEU A 215 10.22 -0.89 17.40
N TYR A 216 10.66 -0.82 16.15
CA TYR A 216 10.61 -1.97 15.24
C TYR A 216 11.26 -3.21 15.86
N HIS A 217 12.48 -3.09 16.40
CA HIS A 217 13.18 -4.22 17.01
C HIS A 217 12.43 -4.79 18.21
N LYS A 218 11.85 -3.93 19.06
CA LYS A 218 11.04 -4.34 20.22
C LYS A 218 9.75 -5.03 19.77
N VAL A 219 9.02 -4.47 18.81
CA VAL A 219 7.76 -5.07 18.31
C VAL A 219 8.01 -6.40 17.61
N ALA A 220 9.06 -6.51 16.80
CA ALA A 220 9.43 -7.73 16.12
C ALA A 220 9.85 -8.88 17.06
N GLN A 221 10.25 -8.57 18.30
CA GLN A 221 10.51 -9.59 19.34
C GLN A 221 9.22 -10.10 20.00
N GLU A 222 8.16 -9.30 20.05
CA GLU A 222 6.92 -9.62 20.75
C GLU A 222 5.83 -10.22 19.85
N ILE A 223 5.93 -9.98 18.54
CA ILE A 223 4.94 -10.43 17.56
C ILE A 223 5.62 -11.21 16.44
N THR A 224 5.09 -12.40 16.20
CA THR A 224 5.43 -13.24 15.06
C THR A 224 4.31 -13.18 14.01
N ILE A 225 4.64 -13.33 12.72
CA ILE A 225 3.62 -13.39 11.66
C ILE A 225 2.67 -14.59 11.85
N GLY A 226 3.14 -15.68 12.49
CA GLY A 226 2.29 -16.81 12.88
C GLY A 226 1.15 -16.42 13.81
N GLN A 227 1.36 -15.43 14.70
CA GLN A 227 0.32 -14.89 15.57
C GLN A 227 -0.61 -13.90 14.85
N LEU A 228 -0.18 -13.32 13.72
CA LEU A 228 -0.99 -12.43 12.89
C LEU A 228 -1.89 -13.20 11.91
N ILE A 229 -1.49 -14.40 11.51
CA ILE A 229 -2.23 -15.27 10.57
C ILE A 229 -3.71 -15.49 10.97
N PRO A 230 -4.06 -15.82 12.23
CA PRO A 230 -5.45 -16.02 12.63
C PRO A 230 -6.33 -14.80 12.41
N HIS A 231 -5.77 -13.58 12.52
CA HIS A 231 -6.51 -12.33 12.31
C HIS A 231 -6.86 -12.13 10.82
N LEU A 232 -6.05 -12.66 9.91
CA LEU A 232 -6.35 -12.68 8.47
C LEU A 232 -7.38 -13.75 8.07
N GLN A 233 -7.55 -14.78 8.89
CA GLN A 233 -8.54 -15.84 8.68
C GLN A 233 -9.95 -15.45 9.17
N GLY A 234 -10.07 -14.36 9.94
CA GLY A 234 -11.35 -13.80 10.32
C GLY A 234 -12.12 -13.22 9.13
N THR A 235 -13.40 -12.90 9.34
CA THR A 235 -14.28 -12.32 8.31
C THR A 235 -14.32 -10.79 8.32
N ASP A 236 -13.69 -10.16 9.32
CA ASP A 236 -13.70 -8.72 9.52
C ASP A 236 -12.62 -8.05 8.66
N GLN A 237 -13.05 -7.31 7.63
CA GLN A 237 -12.16 -6.67 6.67
C GLN A 237 -11.30 -5.58 7.31
N ASP A 238 -11.76 -4.88 8.35
CA ASP A 238 -10.97 -3.88 9.02
C ASP A 238 -9.81 -4.54 9.76
N ILE A 239 -10.09 -5.60 10.53
CA ILE A 239 -9.03 -6.36 11.22
C ILE A 239 -8.02 -6.93 10.22
N GLN A 240 -8.49 -7.50 9.11
CA GLN A 240 -7.60 -7.97 8.04
C GLN A 240 -6.72 -6.83 7.51
N THR A 241 -7.31 -5.65 7.26
CA THR A 241 -6.61 -4.47 6.73
C THR A 241 -5.50 -4.00 7.67
N TYR A 242 -5.81 -3.81 8.96
CA TYR A 242 -4.83 -3.43 9.97
C TYR A 242 -3.75 -4.51 10.16
N THR A 243 -4.11 -5.79 10.03
CA THR A 243 -3.15 -6.88 10.11
C THR A 243 -2.15 -6.86 8.95
N ILE A 244 -2.63 -6.66 7.71
CA ILE A 244 -1.74 -6.50 6.55
C ILE A 244 -0.90 -5.22 6.68
N ALA A 245 -1.47 -4.13 7.19
CA ALA A 245 -0.74 -2.88 7.41
C ALA A 245 0.44 -3.05 8.40
N VAL A 246 0.24 -3.79 9.51
CA VAL A 246 1.32 -4.16 10.44
C VAL A 246 2.38 -5.01 9.74
N ILE A 247 1.98 -5.99 8.93
CA ILE A 247 2.91 -6.83 8.16
C ILE A 247 3.74 -5.97 7.18
N ASN A 248 3.09 -5.07 6.46
CA ASN A 248 3.73 -4.12 5.56
C ASN A 248 4.72 -3.21 6.30
N ALA A 249 4.34 -2.68 7.46
CA ALA A 249 5.19 -1.83 8.28
C ALA A 249 6.44 -2.58 8.78
N LEU A 250 6.27 -3.80 9.29
CA LEU A 250 7.37 -4.65 9.73
C LEU A 250 8.34 -4.93 8.57
N PHE A 251 7.82 -5.18 7.37
CA PHE A 251 8.66 -5.46 6.22
C PHE A 251 9.37 -4.21 5.69
N LEU A 252 8.67 -3.07 5.63
CA LEU A 252 9.24 -1.80 5.17
C LEU A 252 10.42 -1.35 6.05
N LYS A 253 10.32 -1.55 7.36
CA LYS A 253 11.34 -1.16 8.36
C LYS A 253 12.36 -2.24 8.70
N ALA A 254 12.21 -3.44 8.16
CA ALA A 254 13.18 -4.50 8.37
C ALA A 254 14.56 -4.10 7.82
N PRO A 255 15.66 -4.31 8.57
CA PRO A 255 17.01 -4.10 8.07
C PRO A 255 17.26 -4.90 6.80
N GLU A 256 18.07 -4.37 5.89
CA GLU A 256 18.36 -5.00 4.60
C GLU A 256 18.87 -6.43 4.74
N GLU A 257 19.76 -6.68 5.72
CA GLU A 257 20.27 -8.01 6.06
C GLU A 257 19.18 -9.03 6.43
N LYS A 258 18.07 -8.57 7.02
CA LYS A 258 16.92 -9.42 7.39
C LYS A 258 15.88 -9.56 6.28
N ARG A 259 15.90 -8.66 5.29
CA ARG A 259 15.05 -8.70 4.08
C ARG A 259 15.67 -9.54 2.96
N GLN A 260 17.00 -9.68 2.93
CA GLN A 260 17.70 -10.40 1.88
C GLN A 260 17.45 -11.91 1.92
N VAL A 261 17.18 -12.47 0.74
CA VAL A 261 17.26 -13.91 0.45
C VAL A 261 18.63 -14.16 -0.18
N ARG A 262 19.69 -14.26 0.64
CA ARG A 262 21.00 -14.68 0.11
C ARG A 262 20.97 -16.18 -0.19
N LEU A 263 21.05 -16.51 -1.48
CA LEU A 263 21.16 -17.88 -1.98
C LEU A 263 22.54 -18.47 -1.66
N GLN A 264 22.70 -18.99 -0.45
CA GLN A 264 23.46 -20.20 -0.13
C GLN A 264 23.25 -20.51 1.37
N PHE A 265 22.42 -21.51 1.66
CA PHE A 265 22.28 -22.10 3.00
C PHE A 265 22.27 -21.11 4.18
N ALA A 266 21.31 -20.18 4.25
CA ALA A 266 21.14 -19.40 5.49
C ALA A 266 19.72 -18.86 5.63
N HIS A 267 19.16 -19.14 6.80
CA HIS A 267 17.89 -18.66 7.29
C HIS A 267 17.89 -17.14 7.45
N THR A 268 17.03 -16.43 6.71
CA THR A 268 16.55 -15.10 7.08
C THR A 268 15.03 -15.18 7.30
N GLU A 269 14.62 -15.01 8.55
CA GLU A 269 13.24 -15.26 9.01
C GLU A 269 12.20 -14.43 8.27
N MET A 270 12.38 -13.13 8.06
CA MET A 270 11.28 -12.26 7.60
C MET A 270 10.87 -12.48 6.13
N ALA A 271 11.83 -12.58 5.20
CA ALA A 271 11.53 -12.86 3.79
C ALA A 271 11.00 -14.28 3.59
N HIS A 272 11.52 -15.26 4.35
CA HIS A 272 11.00 -16.63 4.33
C HIS A 272 9.60 -16.72 4.94
N ILE A 273 9.26 -15.90 5.94
CA ILE A 273 7.94 -15.89 6.57
C ILE A 273 6.89 -15.18 5.68
N LEU A 274 7.23 -14.11 4.96
CA LEU A 274 6.33 -13.53 3.95
C LEU A 274 6.17 -14.44 2.72
N ALA A 275 7.24 -15.14 2.35
CA ALA A 275 7.21 -16.20 1.36
C ALA A 275 6.65 -17.53 1.89
N GLN A 276 6.18 -17.60 3.15
CA GLN A 276 5.48 -18.80 3.60
C GLN A 276 4.21 -18.96 2.78
N LYS A 277 4.13 -20.10 2.08
CA LYS A 277 2.95 -20.59 1.36
C LYS A 277 1.63 -20.34 2.10
N GLN A 278 1.67 -20.41 3.44
CA GLN A 278 0.52 -20.19 4.29
C GLN A 278 -0.02 -18.75 4.23
N LEU A 279 0.82 -17.71 4.35
CA LEU A 279 0.36 -16.30 4.34
C LEU A 279 -0.28 -15.94 3.01
N ARG A 280 0.41 -16.23 1.89
CA ARG A 280 -0.11 -15.98 0.55
C ARG A 280 -1.42 -16.73 0.30
N SER A 281 -1.49 -18.00 0.69
CA SER A 281 -2.71 -18.81 0.54
C SER A 281 -3.87 -18.23 1.35
N ILE A 282 -3.61 -17.74 2.56
CA ILE A 282 -4.64 -17.11 3.43
C ILE A 282 -5.14 -15.81 2.83
N ILE A 283 -4.24 -14.94 2.35
CA ILE A 283 -4.62 -13.69 1.68
C ILE A 283 -5.45 -14.01 0.42
N LEU A 284 -5.02 -14.99 -0.37
CA LEU A 284 -5.75 -15.41 -1.56
C LEU A 284 -7.15 -15.92 -1.21
N SER A 285 -7.31 -16.76 -0.18
CA SER A 285 -8.60 -17.36 0.17
C SER A 285 -9.53 -16.44 0.94
N ASN A 286 -9.02 -15.69 1.92
CA ASN A 286 -9.83 -14.93 2.89
C ASN A 286 -9.95 -13.44 2.57
N VAL A 287 -9.10 -12.91 1.67
CA VAL A 287 -9.16 -11.50 1.24
C VAL A 287 -9.51 -11.41 -0.24
N ILE A 288 -8.68 -11.97 -1.13
CA ILE A 288 -8.83 -11.78 -2.59
C ILE A 288 -10.04 -12.55 -3.14
N ARG A 289 -10.26 -13.78 -2.67
CA ARG A 289 -11.40 -14.63 -3.07
C ARG A 289 -12.55 -14.60 -2.07
N SER A 290 -12.52 -13.66 -1.13
CA SER A 290 -13.62 -13.44 -0.19
C SER A 290 -14.90 -13.06 -0.95
N PRO A 291 -16.09 -13.45 -0.47
CA PRO A 291 -17.35 -12.92 -1.00
C PRO A 291 -17.51 -11.40 -0.75
N THR A 292 -16.83 -10.85 0.26
CA THR A 292 -16.87 -9.41 0.54
C THR A 292 -15.99 -8.64 -0.44
N PRO A 293 -16.51 -7.56 -1.07
CA PRO A 293 -15.71 -6.75 -1.97
C PRO A 293 -14.56 -6.07 -1.21
N ILE A 294 -13.41 -5.94 -1.86
CA ILE A 294 -12.22 -5.29 -1.30
C ILE A 294 -12.45 -3.77 -1.29
N ASN A 295 -12.34 -3.14 -0.12
CA ASN A 295 -12.39 -1.68 0.01
C ASN A 295 -11.05 -1.02 -0.42
N ASP A 296 -11.04 0.30 -0.58
CA ASP A 296 -9.87 1.02 -1.11
C ASP A 296 -8.64 0.92 -0.19
N GLU A 297 -8.84 0.94 1.13
CA GLU A 297 -7.74 0.81 2.09
C GLU A 297 -7.12 -0.59 2.04
N MET A 298 -7.92 -1.65 2.00
CA MET A 298 -7.42 -3.02 1.82
C MET A 298 -6.72 -3.17 0.46
N ALA A 299 -7.27 -2.62 -0.62
CA ALA A 299 -6.64 -2.65 -1.94
C ALA A 299 -5.27 -1.93 -1.92
N HIS A 300 -5.17 -0.81 -1.19
CA HIS A 300 -3.89 -0.13 -0.96
C HIS A 300 -2.91 -1.03 -0.21
N GLN A 301 -3.33 -1.67 0.89
CA GLN A 301 -2.46 -2.55 1.66
C GLN A 301 -1.98 -3.78 0.84
N LEU A 302 -2.82 -4.32 -0.05
CA LEU A 302 -2.44 -5.39 -0.99
C LEU A 302 -1.45 -4.90 -2.06
N TYR A 303 -1.64 -3.68 -2.58
CA TYR A 303 -0.68 -3.04 -3.48
C TYR A 303 0.68 -2.84 -2.80
N VAL A 304 0.71 -2.28 -1.60
CA VAL A 304 1.93 -2.08 -0.82
C VAL A 304 2.63 -3.42 -0.60
N LEU A 305 1.88 -4.45 -0.17
CA LEU A 305 2.43 -5.79 0.03
C LEU A 305 3.02 -6.37 -1.26
N GLN A 306 2.36 -6.18 -2.41
CA GLN A 306 2.84 -6.65 -3.70
C GLN A 306 4.13 -5.96 -4.14
N VAL A 307 4.22 -4.63 -4.01
CA VAL A 307 5.44 -3.85 -4.30
C VAL A 307 6.59 -4.32 -3.42
N LEU A 308 6.34 -4.44 -2.11
CA LEU A 308 7.30 -4.93 -1.14
C LEU A 308 7.80 -6.35 -1.48
N THR A 309 6.90 -7.24 -1.90
CA THR A 309 7.24 -8.60 -2.34
C THR A 309 8.09 -8.59 -3.62
N PHE A 310 7.80 -7.72 -4.58
CA PHE A 310 8.62 -7.57 -5.78
C PHE A 310 10.01 -7.01 -5.49
N ASN A 311 10.13 -6.09 -4.53
CA ASN A 311 11.41 -5.49 -4.16
C ASN A 311 12.38 -6.51 -3.52
N LEU A 312 11.91 -7.68 -3.08
CA LEU A 312 12.79 -8.80 -2.71
C LEU A 312 13.67 -9.27 -3.87
N LEU A 313 13.25 -9.03 -5.11
CA LEU A 313 13.98 -9.39 -6.33
C LEU A 313 15.08 -8.37 -6.67
N GLU A 314 15.04 -7.16 -6.09
CA GLU A 314 15.95 -6.06 -6.43
C GLU A 314 17.41 -6.42 -6.16
N ASP A 315 17.71 -7.08 -5.03
CA ASP A 315 19.07 -7.51 -4.68
C ASP A 315 19.66 -8.40 -5.78
N ARG A 316 18.91 -9.42 -6.21
CA ARG A 316 19.32 -10.33 -7.30
C ARG A 316 19.35 -9.62 -8.65
N MET A 317 18.46 -8.66 -8.88
CA MET A 317 18.41 -7.84 -10.10
C MET A 317 19.67 -6.96 -10.24
N MET A 318 20.20 -6.49 -9.10
CA MET A 318 21.36 -5.58 -9.05
C MET A 318 22.67 -6.31 -8.74
N THR A 319 22.62 -7.61 -8.44
CA THR A 319 23.81 -8.45 -8.25
C THR A 319 24.40 -8.83 -9.61
N LYS A 320 25.64 -8.43 -9.86
CA LYS A 320 26.42 -8.87 -11.02
C LYS A 320 26.93 -10.29 -10.80
N MET A 321 26.94 -11.10 -11.84
CA MET A 321 27.66 -12.38 -11.81
C MET A 321 29.17 -12.14 -11.72
N ASP A 322 29.89 -12.93 -10.93
CA ASP A 322 31.34 -13.00 -10.98
C ASP A 322 31.75 -14.06 -12.03
N PRO A 323 32.37 -13.67 -13.16
CA PRO A 323 32.77 -14.62 -14.20
C PRO A 323 33.89 -15.58 -13.77
N GLN A 324 34.56 -15.34 -12.64
CA GLN A 324 35.60 -16.20 -12.09
C GLN A 324 35.05 -17.18 -11.03
N ASP A 325 33.86 -16.93 -10.50
CA ASP A 325 33.23 -17.80 -9.50
C ASP A 325 32.74 -19.11 -10.15
N GLN A 326 33.37 -20.22 -9.76
CA GLN A 326 33.05 -21.53 -10.30
C GLN A 326 31.61 -21.96 -9.99
N ALA A 327 31.10 -21.67 -8.79
CA ALA A 327 29.75 -22.09 -8.39
C ALA A 327 28.67 -21.38 -9.22
N GLN A 328 28.87 -20.12 -9.58
CA GLN A 328 27.97 -19.39 -10.46
C GLN A 328 28.06 -19.91 -11.90
N ARG A 329 29.26 -20.24 -12.37
CA ARG A 329 29.48 -20.84 -13.70
C ARG A 329 28.85 -22.23 -13.81
N ASP A 330 28.82 -23.01 -12.74
CA ASP A 330 28.18 -24.31 -12.68
C ASP A 330 26.66 -24.21 -12.93
N ILE A 331 26.03 -23.09 -12.59
CA ILE A 331 24.61 -22.85 -12.92
C ILE A 331 24.41 -22.70 -14.43
N ILE A 332 25.29 -21.98 -15.14
CA ILE A 332 25.23 -21.87 -16.61
C ILE A 332 25.55 -23.22 -17.26
N PHE A 333 26.49 -23.98 -16.69
CA PHE A 333 26.77 -25.32 -17.14
C PHE A 333 25.55 -26.23 -17.00
N GLU A 334 24.81 -26.14 -15.89
CA GLU A 334 23.59 -26.89 -15.67
C GLU A 334 22.50 -26.57 -16.70
N LEU A 335 22.32 -25.29 -17.06
CA LEU A 335 21.42 -24.89 -18.15
C LEU A 335 21.77 -25.60 -19.46
N ARG A 336 23.05 -25.55 -19.84
CA ARG A 336 23.56 -26.26 -21.03
C ARG A 336 23.28 -27.76 -20.95
N ARG A 337 23.59 -28.38 -19.81
CA ARG A 337 23.42 -29.82 -19.58
C ARG A 337 21.96 -30.23 -19.77
N ILE A 338 21.02 -29.49 -19.18
CA ILE A 338 19.58 -29.77 -19.31
C ILE A 338 19.13 -29.66 -20.78
N ALA A 339 19.68 -28.72 -21.56
CA ALA A 339 19.27 -28.50 -22.94
C ALA A 339 19.84 -29.53 -23.94
N PHE A 340 21.09 -29.98 -23.78
CA PHE A 340 21.81 -30.73 -24.81
C PHE A 340 22.30 -32.11 -24.37
N ASP A 341 22.46 -32.37 -23.07
CA ASP A 341 23.05 -33.63 -22.58
C ASP A 341 21.97 -34.66 -22.21
N VAL A 342 20.70 -34.47 -22.61
CA VAL A 342 19.61 -35.46 -22.41
C VAL A 342 19.79 -36.71 -23.30
N GLU A 343 20.63 -36.64 -24.34
CA GLU A 343 20.84 -37.71 -25.33
C GLU A 343 22.30 -38.21 -25.46
N CYS A 344 23.25 -37.73 -24.63
CA CYS A 344 24.67 -38.10 -24.80
C CYS A 344 25.05 -39.37 -24.02
N GLU A 345 25.32 -40.45 -24.77
CA GLU A 345 25.99 -41.67 -24.29
C GLU A 345 27.33 -41.34 -23.56
N PRO A 346 27.67 -42.04 -22.46
CA PRO A 346 28.72 -41.66 -21.50
C PRO A 346 30.17 -41.76 -22.02
N ASN A 347 30.40 -42.11 -23.29
CA ASN A 347 31.73 -42.43 -23.84
C ASN A 347 32.48 -41.25 -24.47
N ASN A 348 32.30 -40.02 -23.98
CA ASN A 348 32.98 -38.84 -24.54
C ASN A 348 34.35 -38.55 -23.87
N SER A 349 35.31 -39.46 -24.05
CA SER A 349 36.72 -39.32 -23.66
C SER A 349 37.53 -38.44 -24.62
N GLY A 350 36.97 -37.30 -25.03
CA GLY A 350 37.65 -36.31 -25.86
C GLY A 350 38.66 -35.45 -25.09
N SER A 351 39.73 -35.01 -25.77
CA SER A 351 40.70 -34.01 -25.27
C SER A 351 40.01 -32.75 -24.72
N ILE A 352 40.60 -32.12 -23.71
CA ILE A 352 40.10 -30.90 -23.03
C ILE A 352 39.74 -29.79 -24.03
N GLU A 353 40.53 -29.64 -25.11
CA GLU A 353 40.30 -28.64 -26.15
C GLU A 353 39.04 -28.92 -26.99
N LYS A 354 38.77 -30.19 -27.30
CA LYS A 354 37.53 -30.59 -28.01
C LYS A 354 36.30 -30.30 -27.15
N ARG A 355 36.41 -30.49 -25.84
CA ARG A 355 35.34 -30.22 -24.87
C ARG A 355 35.06 -28.72 -24.74
N LYS A 356 36.09 -27.87 -24.66
CA LYS A 356 35.94 -26.39 -24.66
C LYS A 356 35.31 -25.87 -25.95
N SER A 357 35.71 -26.40 -27.11
CA SER A 357 35.11 -26.04 -28.40
C SER A 357 33.64 -26.43 -28.48
N MET A 358 33.27 -27.61 -27.96
CA MET A 358 31.88 -28.05 -27.86
C MET A 358 31.04 -27.11 -27.00
N TYR A 359 31.53 -26.76 -25.81
CA TYR A 359 30.83 -25.84 -24.91
C TYR A 359 30.61 -24.46 -25.53
N THR A 360 31.61 -23.91 -26.21
CA THR A 360 31.50 -22.62 -26.92
C THR A 360 30.40 -22.67 -27.98
N ARG A 361 30.32 -23.78 -28.74
CA ARG A 361 29.26 -23.99 -29.73
C ARG A 361 27.88 -24.11 -29.08
N ASP A 362 27.79 -24.80 -27.95
CA ASP A 362 26.53 -24.99 -27.24
C ASP A 362 26.04 -23.67 -26.61
N TYR A 363 26.93 -22.84 -26.08
CA TYR A 363 26.57 -21.49 -25.60
C TYR A 363 26.15 -20.55 -26.75
N LYS A 364 26.75 -20.72 -27.93
CA LYS A 364 26.26 -20.06 -29.15
C LYS A 364 24.85 -20.53 -29.51
N LYS A 365 24.60 -21.84 -29.48
CA LYS A 365 23.29 -22.44 -29.72
C LYS A 365 22.23 -22.03 -28.69
N LEU A 366 22.63 -21.81 -27.44
CA LEU A 366 21.78 -21.22 -26.40
C LEU A 366 21.48 -19.73 -26.62
N GLY A 367 22.15 -19.07 -27.57
CA GLY A 367 21.90 -17.67 -27.89
C GLY A 367 22.44 -16.67 -26.86
N PHE A 368 23.53 -17.02 -26.15
CA PHE A 368 24.30 -16.03 -25.38
C PHE A 368 25.03 -15.08 -26.31
N ILE A 369 25.30 -13.86 -25.87
CA ILE A 369 26.09 -12.87 -26.64
C ILE A 369 27.56 -13.28 -26.59
N ASN A 370 28.10 -13.54 -25.41
CA ASN A 370 29.46 -14.04 -25.26
C ASN A 370 29.48 -15.58 -25.24
N HIS A 371 29.73 -16.19 -26.39
CA HIS A 371 29.76 -17.65 -26.52
C HIS A 371 30.96 -18.31 -25.82
N VAL A 372 32.05 -17.57 -25.59
CA VAL A 372 33.27 -18.10 -24.95
C VAL A 372 33.12 -18.08 -23.43
N ASN A 373 32.52 -17.02 -22.90
CA ASN A 373 32.25 -16.87 -21.48
C ASN A 373 30.87 -16.22 -21.24
N PRO A 374 29.78 -17.01 -21.24
CA PRO A 374 28.42 -16.49 -21.08
C PRO A 374 28.18 -15.81 -19.73
N ALA A 375 29.04 -16.04 -18.73
CA ALA A 375 28.98 -15.35 -17.45
C ALA A 375 29.10 -13.82 -17.57
N VAL A 376 29.80 -13.33 -18.62
CA VAL A 376 29.94 -11.89 -18.88
C VAL A 376 28.59 -11.24 -19.18
N ASP A 377 27.64 -11.96 -19.79
CA ASP A 377 26.33 -11.41 -20.14
C ASP A 377 25.53 -11.04 -18.88
N PHE A 378 25.75 -11.75 -17.76
CA PHE A 378 25.10 -11.50 -16.46
C PHE A 378 25.83 -10.46 -15.58
N THR A 379 26.87 -9.81 -16.11
CA THR A 379 27.52 -8.66 -15.46
C THR A 379 26.75 -7.34 -15.69
N GLN A 380 25.82 -7.34 -16.64
CA GLN A 380 24.93 -6.22 -16.93
C GLN A 380 23.81 -6.16 -15.90
N ILE A 381 23.60 -4.98 -15.31
CA ILE A 381 22.51 -4.70 -14.36
C ILE A 381 21.70 -3.49 -14.82
N PRO A 382 20.36 -3.55 -14.74
CA PRO A 382 19.56 -4.77 -14.59
C PRO A 382 19.70 -5.71 -15.81
N PRO A 383 19.45 -7.03 -15.69
CA PRO A 383 18.88 -7.73 -14.53
C PRO A 383 19.87 -8.61 -13.73
N GLY A 384 21.17 -8.60 -14.05
CA GLY A 384 22.19 -9.33 -13.31
C GLY A 384 21.89 -10.82 -13.12
N MET A 385 22.09 -11.31 -11.90
CA MET A 385 21.87 -12.71 -11.51
C MET A 385 20.40 -13.15 -11.53
N LEU A 386 19.44 -12.22 -11.47
CA LEU A 386 18.01 -12.57 -11.51
C LEU A 386 17.62 -13.25 -12.83
N ALA A 387 18.23 -12.85 -13.95
CA ALA A 387 17.98 -13.52 -15.24
C ALA A 387 18.48 -14.97 -15.22
N LEU A 388 19.62 -15.24 -14.58
CA LEU A 388 20.16 -16.59 -14.45
C LEU A 388 19.25 -17.46 -13.57
N ASP A 389 18.73 -16.90 -12.47
CA ASP A 389 17.77 -17.56 -11.58
C ASP A 389 16.48 -17.93 -12.33
N ASN A 390 15.94 -17.01 -13.14
CA ASN A 390 14.76 -17.23 -13.99
C ASN A 390 14.98 -18.34 -15.03
N MET A 391 16.13 -18.31 -15.72
CA MET A 391 16.47 -19.33 -16.72
C MET A 391 16.59 -20.71 -16.07
N LEU A 392 17.25 -20.79 -14.91
CA LEU A 392 17.41 -22.05 -14.18
C LEU A 392 16.05 -22.57 -13.67
N TYR A 393 15.20 -21.67 -13.17
CA TYR A 393 13.85 -22.03 -12.75
C TYR A 393 13.06 -22.62 -13.92
N PHE A 394 13.08 -21.98 -15.09
CA PHE A 394 12.40 -22.47 -16.30
C PHE A 394 12.95 -23.84 -16.74
N ALA A 395 14.27 -24.01 -16.75
CA ALA A 395 14.91 -25.26 -17.13
C ALA A 395 14.57 -26.42 -16.19
N ARG A 396 14.40 -26.17 -14.88
CA ARG A 396 14.10 -27.21 -13.88
C ARG A 396 12.61 -27.52 -13.71
N HIS A 397 11.74 -26.52 -13.79
CA HIS A 397 10.30 -26.69 -13.51
C HIS A 397 9.47 -26.90 -14.77
N HIS A 398 9.93 -26.37 -15.91
CA HIS A 398 9.25 -26.48 -17.21
C HIS A 398 10.21 -27.06 -18.26
N GLN A 399 10.91 -28.13 -17.91
CA GLN A 399 12.02 -28.70 -18.67
C GLN A 399 11.67 -28.98 -20.14
N ASP A 400 10.51 -29.58 -20.41
CA ASP A 400 10.07 -29.87 -21.79
C ASP A 400 9.91 -28.61 -22.63
N ALA A 401 9.33 -27.55 -22.04
CA ALA A 401 9.15 -26.27 -22.73
C ALA A 401 10.49 -25.57 -22.94
N TYR A 402 11.41 -25.65 -21.97
CA TYR A 402 12.77 -25.14 -22.08
C TYR A 402 13.56 -25.82 -23.19
N ILE A 403 13.65 -27.16 -23.17
CA ILE A 403 14.35 -27.96 -24.17
C ILE A 403 13.77 -27.66 -25.55
N ARG A 404 12.44 -27.66 -25.69
CA ARG A 404 11.78 -27.34 -26.96
C ARG A 404 12.19 -25.96 -27.48
N ILE A 405 12.16 -24.90 -26.66
CA ILE A 405 12.56 -23.56 -27.11
C ILE A 405 14.03 -23.54 -27.55
N VAL A 406 14.94 -24.18 -26.79
CA VAL A 406 16.37 -24.18 -27.13
C VAL A 406 16.65 -24.98 -28.40
N LEU A 407 16.08 -26.18 -28.53
CA LEU A 407 16.32 -27.05 -29.69
C LEU A 407 15.66 -26.51 -30.97
N GLU A 408 14.45 -25.95 -30.89
CA GLU A 408 13.78 -25.33 -32.04
C GLU A 408 14.53 -24.14 -32.61
N ASN A 409 15.32 -23.43 -31.80
CA ASN A 409 16.09 -22.26 -32.25
C ASN A 409 17.55 -22.62 -32.58
N SER A 410 18.13 -23.63 -31.94
CA SER A 410 19.53 -24.03 -32.18
C SER A 410 19.74 -24.95 -33.39
N SER A 411 18.68 -25.59 -33.87
CA SER A 411 18.69 -26.44 -35.07
C SER A 411 18.41 -25.67 -36.36
N ARG A 412 18.03 -24.39 -36.27
CA ARG A 412 17.80 -23.54 -37.43
C ARG A 412 19.11 -23.00 -37.94
N GLU A 413 19.36 -23.20 -39.23
CA GLU A 413 20.50 -22.62 -39.95
C GLU A 413 20.13 -21.31 -40.68
N ASP A 414 18.87 -20.87 -40.57
CA ASP A 414 18.41 -19.60 -41.11
C ASP A 414 18.66 -18.43 -40.13
N LYS A 415 18.45 -17.18 -40.57
CA LYS A 415 18.66 -15.96 -39.77
C LYS A 415 17.52 -15.67 -38.77
N HIS A 416 16.62 -16.62 -38.56
CA HIS A 416 15.37 -16.45 -37.80
C HIS A 416 15.40 -17.15 -36.44
N GLU A 417 16.57 -17.56 -35.97
CA GLU A 417 16.77 -18.11 -34.64
C GLU A 417 16.54 -17.05 -33.55
N CYS A 418 15.73 -17.39 -32.54
CA CYS A 418 15.56 -16.54 -31.37
C CYS A 418 16.67 -16.86 -30.34
N PRO A 419 17.54 -15.90 -29.99
CA PRO A 419 18.66 -16.16 -29.09
C PRO A 419 18.17 -16.28 -27.64
N PHE A 420 17.98 -17.50 -27.12
CA PHE A 420 17.39 -17.73 -25.80
C PHE A 420 18.10 -16.98 -24.66
N GLY A 421 19.43 -17.01 -24.60
CA GLY A 421 20.23 -16.30 -23.57
C GLY A 421 19.98 -14.80 -23.58
N ARG A 422 20.21 -14.14 -24.72
CA ARG A 422 19.96 -12.70 -24.90
C ARG A 422 18.50 -12.33 -24.63
N SER A 423 17.54 -13.10 -25.16
CA SER A 423 16.10 -12.89 -24.95
C SER A 423 15.70 -13.00 -23.49
N SER A 424 16.27 -13.95 -22.74
CA SER A 424 15.95 -14.16 -21.32
C SER A 424 16.44 -13.03 -20.44
N ILE A 425 17.64 -12.50 -20.71
CA ILE A 425 18.21 -11.36 -20.01
C ILE A 425 17.37 -10.10 -20.28
N GLU A 426 17.11 -9.78 -21.55
CA GLU A 426 16.33 -8.59 -21.88
C GLU A 426 14.87 -8.71 -21.38
N LEU A 427 14.27 -9.90 -21.44
CA LEU A 427 12.92 -10.13 -20.94
C LEU A 427 12.88 -9.93 -19.42
N THR A 428 13.83 -10.48 -18.68
CA THR A 428 13.85 -10.29 -17.20
C THR A 428 13.90 -8.82 -16.84
N LYS A 429 14.77 -8.05 -17.51
CA LYS A 429 14.84 -6.59 -17.33
C LYS A 429 13.49 -5.91 -17.63
N MET A 430 12.88 -6.23 -18.76
CA MET A 430 11.57 -5.68 -19.14
C MET A 430 10.48 -6.01 -18.11
N LEU A 431 10.45 -7.24 -17.58
CA LEU A 431 9.48 -7.63 -16.56
C LEU A 431 9.69 -6.86 -15.26
N CYS A 432 10.95 -6.65 -14.85
CA CYS A 432 11.28 -5.80 -13.70
C CYS A 432 10.81 -4.35 -13.90
N GLU A 433 10.96 -3.78 -15.11
CA GLU A 433 10.48 -2.44 -15.44
C GLU A 433 8.94 -2.34 -15.46
N ILE A 434 8.25 -3.35 -15.99
CA ILE A 434 6.78 -3.40 -16.01
C ILE A 434 6.23 -3.46 -14.58
N LEU A 435 6.86 -4.28 -13.72
CA LEU A 435 6.45 -4.47 -12.32
C LEU A 435 7.07 -3.46 -11.36
N LYS A 436 7.91 -2.54 -11.86
CA LYS A 436 8.57 -1.48 -11.08
C LYS A 436 9.36 -2.01 -9.88
N VAL A 437 10.11 -3.09 -10.08
CA VAL A 437 10.97 -3.70 -9.06
C VAL A 437 12.00 -2.68 -8.58
N GLY A 438 12.06 -2.46 -7.26
CA GLY A 438 12.95 -1.50 -6.60
C GLY A 438 12.30 -0.14 -6.31
N GLU A 439 11.08 0.12 -6.81
CA GLU A 439 10.35 1.35 -6.45
C GLU A 439 9.69 1.23 -5.07
N LEU A 440 9.69 2.33 -4.30
CA LEU A 440 8.93 2.39 -3.05
C LEU A 440 7.42 2.50 -3.33
N PRO A 441 6.57 1.92 -2.47
CA PRO A 441 5.12 2.00 -2.66
C PRO A 441 4.62 3.45 -2.57
N SER A 442 3.71 3.81 -3.48
CA SER A 442 3.03 5.11 -3.48
C SER A 442 1.86 5.13 -2.50
N GLU A 443 1.69 6.22 -1.74
CA GLU A 443 0.64 6.38 -0.71
C GLU A 443 -0.80 6.32 -1.24
N ASN A 444 -1.00 6.56 -2.55
CA ASN A 444 -2.34 6.71 -3.15
C ASN A 444 -2.64 5.68 -4.24
N CYS A 445 -1.81 4.64 -4.38
CA CYS A 445 -2.04 3.60 -5.36
C CYS A 445 -2.79 2.43 -4.73
N HIS A 446 -3.81 1.94 -5.44
CA HIS A 446 -4.68 0.82 -5.04
C HIS A 446 -4.63 -0.32 -6.06
N ASP A 447 -3.80 -0.18 -7.10
CA ASP A 447 -3.76 -1.14 -8.20
C ASP A 447 -2.79 -2.27 -7.90
N PHE A 448 -3.31 -3.48 -7.73
CA PHE A 448 -2.53 -4.70 -7.57
C PHE A 448 -2.99 -5.78 -8.57
N HIS A 449 -2.10 -6.72 -8.85
CA HIS A 449 -2.31 -7.82 -9.77
C HIS A 449 -2.61 -9.13 -9.00
N PRO A 450 -3.86 -9.62 -8.95
CA PRO A 450 -4.24 -10.77 -8.12
C PRO A 450 -3.51 -12.06 -8.50
N MET A 451 -3.14 -12.25 -9.78
CA MET A 451 -2.46 -13.46 -10.23
C MET A 451 -1.15 -13.75 -9.48
N PHE A 452 -0.42 -12.74 -9.00
CA PHE A 452 0.84 -12.97 -8.29
C PHE A 452 0.65 -13.56 -6.89
N PHE A 453 -0.56 -13.51 -6.35
CA PHE A 453 -0.93 -14.20 -5.11
C PHE A 453 -1.30 -15.67 -5.34
N THR A 454 -1.29 -16.17 -6.59
CA THR A 454 -1.71 -17.55 -6.88
C THR A 454 -0.59 -18.60 -6.80
N HIS A 455 0.68 -18.18 -6.83
CA HIS A 455 1.83 -19.06 -6.82
C HIS A 455 2.95 -18.51 -5.91
N ASP A 456 3.76 -19.39 -5.30
CA ASP A 456 4.86 -18.99 -4.40
C ASP A 456 6.03 -18.34 -5.17
N ARG A 457 6.29 -18.82 -6.38
CA ARG A 457 7.29 -18.31 -7.33
C ARG A 457 6.60 -17.67 -8.52
N SER A 458 5.70 -16.72 -8.24
CA SER A 458 4.79 -16.16 -9.26
C SER A 458 5.50 -15.28 -10.28
N PHE A 459 6.60 -14.63 -9.91
CA PHE A 459 7.46 -13.90 -10.84
C PHE A 459 8.16 -14.83 -11.82
N GLU A 460 8.68 -15.96 -11.35
CA GLU A 460 9.35 -16.95 -12.20
C GLU A 460 8.36 -17.64 -13.15
N GLU A 461 7.16 -17.99 -12.68
CA GLU A 461 6.09 -18.49 -13.57
C GLU A 461 5.68 -17.44 -14.61
N PHE A 462 5.59 -16.16 -14.20
CA PHE A 462 5.33 -15.04 -15.11
C PHE A 462 6.44 -14.89 -16.16
N PHE A 463 7.70 -15.10 -15.81
CA PHE A 463 8.82 -15.20 -16.75
C PHE A 463 8.65 -16.39 -17.70
N CYS A 464 8.30 -17.57 -17.20
CA CYS A 464 8.12 -18.78 -18.01
C CYS A 464 7.01 -18.63 -19.07
N ILE A 465 5.90 -17.95 -18.70
CA ILE A 465 4.83 -17.62 -19.65
C ILE A 465 5.31 -16.60 -20.67
N SER A 466 6.03 -15.57 -20.21
CA SER A 466 6.51 -14.46 -21.04
C SER A 466 7.59 -14.90 -22.05
N ILE A 467 8.49 -15.83 -21.70
CA ILE A 467 9.52 -16.33 -22.64
C ILE A 467 8.91 -17.22 -23.73
N GLN A 468 7.86 -17.97 -23.41
CA GLN A 468 7.07 -18.71 -24.39
C GLN A 468 6.32 -17.78 -25.34
N LEU A 469 5.73 -16.70 -24.80
CA LEU A 469 5.12 -15.63 -25.60
C LEU A 469 6.15 -14.99 -26.54
N LEU A 470 7.34 -14.64 -26.02
CA LEU A 470 8.41 -14.04 -26.81
C LEU A 470 8.78 -14.93 -27.99
N ASN A 471 9.01 -16.23 -27.77
CA ASN A 471 9.34 -17.16 -28.85
C ASN A 471 8.19 -17.31 -29.86
N LYS A 472 6.93 -17.28 -29.41
CA LYS A 472 5.75 -17.28 -30.29
C LYS A 472 5.73 -16.00 -31.16
N THR A 473 5.80 -14.83 -30.55
CA THR A 473 5.77 -13.52 -31.23
C THR A 473 6.94 -13.38 -32.21
N TRP A 474 8.14 -13.83 -31.83
CA TRP A 474 9.32 -13.87 -32.71
C TRP A 474 9.04 -14.62 -34.02
N LYS A 475 8.43 -15.81 -33.91
CA LYS A 475 8.05 -16.64 -35.07
C LYS A 475 6.93 -16.01 -35.89
N GLU A 476 5.91 -15.44 -35.24
CA GLU A 476 4.80 -14.74 -35.92
C GLU A 476 5.28 -13.54 -36.72
N MET A 477 6.30 -12.83 -36.22
CA MET A 477 6.93 -11.71 -36.92
C MET A 477 7.93 -12.13 -38.00
N ARG A 478 8.28 -13.42 -38.08
CA ARG A 478 9.41 -13.93 -38.88
C ARG A 478 10.67 -13.09 -38.64
N ALA A 479 10.91 -12.75 -37.37
CA ALA A 479 11.94 -11.80 -36.98
C ALA A 479 13.35 -12.35 -37.23
N THR A 480 14.31 -11.44 -37.38
CA THR A 480 15.74 -11.74 -37.38
C THR A 480 16.42 -11.05 -36.20
N SER A 481 17.71 -11.29 -35.99
CA SER A 481 18.50 -10.60 -34.96
C SER A 481 18.43 -9.07 -35.01
N GLU A 482 18.16 -8.47 -36.18
CA GLU A 482 18.01 -7.01 -36.36
C GLU A 482 16.68 -6.48 -35.83
N ASP A 483 15.64 -7.32 -35.81
CA ASP A 483 14.29 -6.98 -35.33
C ASP A 483 14.13 -7.19 -33.82
N PHE A 484 15.18 -7.64 -33.13
CA PHE A 484 15.13 -8.02 -31.72
C PHE A 484 14.42 -6.97 -30.84
N ASN A 485 14.82 -5.70 -30.95
CA ASN A 485 14.23 -4.62 -30.15
C ASN A 485 12.74 -4.39 -30.49
N LYS A 486 12.34 -4.57 -31.75
CA LYS A 486 10.93 -4.43 -32.17
C LYS A 486 10.09 -5.57 -31.61
N VAL A 487 10.60 -6.80 -31.64
CA VAL A 487 9.93 -7.96 -31.03
C VAL A 487 9.74 -7.72 -29.54
N MET A 488 10.78 -7.26 -28.84
CA MET A 488 10.70 -6.94 -27.42
C MET A 488 9.62 -5.87 -27.14
N GLN A 489 9.52 -4.82 -27.95
CA GLN A 489 8.46 -3.82 -27.81
C GLN A 489 7.06 -4.40 -28.00
N VAL A 490 6.85 -5.29 -28.99
CA VAL A 490 5.57 -5.98 -29.19
C VAL A 490 5.24 -6.86 -27.98
N VAL A 491 6.21 -7.62 -27.48
CA VAL A 491 6.03 -8.47 -26.29
C VAL A 491 5.68 -7.63 -25.07
N ARG A 492 6.35 -6.48 -24.87
CA ARG A 492 6.02 -5.53 -23.81
C ARG A 492 4.58 -5.08 -23.89
N GLU A 493 4.12 -4.70 -25.08
CA GLU A 493 2.73 -4.26 -25.30
C GLU A 493 1.72 -5.39 -25.04
N GLN A 494 2.00 -6.61 -25.51
CA GLN A 494 1.17 -7.80 -25.25
C GLN A 494 1.01 -8.04 -23.74
N ILE A 495 2.11 -8.00 -22.99
CA ILE A 495 2.11 -8.19 -21.54
C ILE A 495 1.35 -7.06 -20.84
N MET A 496 1.65 -5.80 -21.16
CA MET A 496 0.98 -4.64 -20.56
C MET A 496 -0.54 -4.66 -20.80
N ARG A 497 -0.99 -4.90 -22.04
CA ARG A 497 -2.42 -4.98 -22.36
C ARG A 497 -3.11 -6.14 -21.63
N ALA A 498 -2.43 -7.28 -21.47
CA ALA A 498 -2.97 -8.39 -20.70
C ALA A 498 -3.06 -8.07 -19.19
N LEU A 499 -2.11 -7.34 -18.63
CA LEU A 499 -2.11 -6.89 -17.23
C LEU A 499 -3.22 -5.88 -16.93
N THR A 500 -3.55 -4.99 -17.88
CA THR A 500 -4.66 -4.02 -17.74
C THR A 500 -6.00 -4.70 -17.42
N LEU A 501 -6.19 -5.95 -17.86
CA LEU A 501 -7.41 -6.73 -17.60
C LEU A 501 -7.43 -7.42 -16.23
N LYS A 502 -6.39 -7.24 -15.41
CA LYS A 502 -6.24 -7.81 -14.05
C LYS A 502 -6.63 -9.29 -13.95
N PRO A 503 -5.90 -10.20 -14.62
CA PRO A 503 -6.17 -11.63 -14.53
C PRO A 503 -6.05 -12.12 -13.08
N ASN A 504 -6.94 -13.03 -12.70
CA ASN A 504 -7.05 -13.61 -11.37
C ASN A 504 -6.14 -14.83 -11.17
N SER A 505 -5.51 -15.34 -12.23
CA SER A 505 -4.54 -16.44 -12.20
C SER A 505 -3.54 -16.35 -13.35
N LEU A 506 -2.41 -17.03 -13.19
CA LEU A 506 -1.38 -17.16 -14.23
C LEU A 506 -1.90 -17.88 -15.48
N ASP A 507 -2.81 -18.85 -15.33
CA ASP A 507 -3.46 -19.52 -16.46
C ASP A 507 -4.38 -18.59 -17.24
N GLN A 508 -5.13 -17.73 -16.53
CA GLN A 508 -5.97 -16.73 -17.17
C GLN A 508 -5.09 -15.72 -17.93
N PHE A 509 -3.97 -15.28 -17.34
CA PHE A 509 -2.99 -14.44 -18.00
C PHE A 509 -2.45 -15.11 -19.28
N LYS A 510 -2.04 -16.37 -19.20
CA LYS A 510 -1.58 -17.17 -20.35
C LYS A 510 -2.64 -17.28 -21.45
N SER A 511 -3.90 -17.54 -21.10
CA SER A 511 -5.01 -17.59 -22.05
C SER A 511 -5.27 -16.23 -22.72
N ARG A 512 -5.17 -15.12 -21.97
CA ARG A 512 -5.27 -13.77 -22.55
C ARG A 512 -4.15 -13.49 -23.56
N LEU A 513 -2.92 -13.86 -23.22
CA LEU A 513 -1.78 -13.72 -24.13
C LEU A 513 -1.92 -14.58 -25.40
N GLN A 514 -2.56 -15.75 -25.32
CA GLN A 514 -2.83 -16.56 -26.51
C GLN A 514 -3.71 -15.83 -27.53
N ASN A 515 -4.66 -15.02 -27.05
CA ASN A 515 -5.57 -14.23 -27.88
C ASN A 515 -4.94 -12.91 -28.38
N LEU A 516 -3.83 -12.46 -27.77
CA LEU A 516 -3.08 -11.27 -28.18
C LEU A 516 -1.91 -11.66 -29.11
N SER A 517 -2.20 -12.31 -30.23
CA SER A 517 -1.17 -12.60 -31.25
C SER A 517 -0.60 -11.31 -31.86
N TYR A 518 0.54 -11.41 -32.55
CA TYR A 518 1.11 -10.29 -33.29
C TYR A 518 0.11 -9.67 -34.27
N THR A 519 -0.66 -10.50 -34.98
CA THR A 519 -1.71 -10.05 -35.90
C THR A 519 -2.80 -9.26 -35.19
N GLU A 520 -3.19 -9.67 -33.98
CA GLU A 520 -4.19 -8.96 -33.20
C GLU A 520 -3.64 -7.61 -32.68
N ILE A 521 -2.39 -7.58 -32.22
CA ILE A 521 -1.73 -6.32 -31.86
C ILE A 521 -1.66 -5.36 -33.05
N LEU A 522 -1.36 -5.85 -34.25
CA LEU A 522 -1.37 -5.01 -35.46
C LEU A 522 -2.78 -4.47 -35.77
N LYS A 523 -3.83 -5.29 -35.64
CA LYS A 523 -5.22 -4.84 -35.83
C LYS A 523 -5.61 -3.79 -34.80
N ILE A 524 -5.26 -3.99 -33.54
CA ILE A 524 -5.52 -3.02 -32.46
C ILE A 524 -4.82 -1.70 -32.78
N ARG A 525 -3.52 -1.72 -33.09
CA ARG A 525 -2.76 -0.52 -33.50
C ARG A 525 -3.32 0.13 -34.76
N GLN A 526 -3.81 -0.65 -35.71
CA GLN A 526 -4.45 -0.13 -36.92
C GLN A 526 -5.78 0.52 -36.60
N SER A 527 -6.61 -0.10 -35.76
CA SER A 527 -7.88 0.47 -35.30
C SER A 527 -7.64 1.74 -34.49
N GLU A 528 -6.65 1.77 -33.60
CA GLU A 528 -6.26 2.96 -32.84
C GLU A 528 -5.80 4.10 -33.77
N ARG A 529 -5.02 3.79 -34.81
CA ARG A 529 -4.59 4.77 -35.83
C ARG A 529 -5.71 5.22 -36.76
N MET A 530 -6.55 4.32 -37.26
CA MET A 530 -7.71 4.67 -38.10
C MET A 530 -8.70 5.53 -37.31
N ASN A 531 -8.97 5.17 -36.05
CA ASN A 531 -9.73 6.01 -35.12
C ASN A 531 -9.04 7.34 -34.78
N GLN A 532 -7.80 7.58 -35.20
CA GLN A 532 -7.12 8.86 -35.04
C GLN A 532 -7.08 9.64 -36.37
N GLU A 533 -6.89 8.96 -37.50
CA GLU A 533 -6.84 9.50 -38.86
C GLU A 533 -8.23 9.84 -39.42
N ASP A 534 -9.27 9.04 -39.16
CA ASP A 534 -10.65 9.33 -39.56
C ASP A 534 -11.14 10.64 -38.92
N PHE A 535 -10.71 10.93 -37.69
CA PHE A 535 -10.98 12.19 -36.99
C PHE A 535 -10.19 13.39 -37.57
N GLN A 536 -9.31 13.18 -38.56
CA GLN A 536 -8.48 14.20 -39.21
C GLN A 536 -8.79 14.41 -40.71
N SER A 537 -9.79 13.75 -41.29
CA SER A 537 -10.18 14.04 -42.68
C SER A 537 -10.87 15.41 -42.81
N ARG A 538 -10.67 16.14 -43.93
CA ARG A 538 -11.21 17.51 -44.12
C ARG A 538 -12.73 17.63 -43.87
N PRO A 539 -13.61 16.78 -44.44
CA PRO A 539 -15.04 16.86 -44.17
C PRO A 539 -15.39 16.57 -42.71
N ILE A 540 -14.67 15.66 -42.04
CA ILE A 540 -14.87 15.34 -40.63
C ILE A 540 -14.33 16.46 -39.74
N LEU A 541 -13.22 17.10 -40.10
CA LEU A 541 -12.67 18.27 -39.41
C LEU A 541 -13.59 19.49 -39.55
N GLU A 542 -14.12 19.76 -40.74
CA GLU A 542 -15.09 20.84 -40.98
C GLU A 542 -16.41 20.59 -40.23
N LEU A 543 -16.90 19.34 -40.23
CA LEU A 543 -18.06 18.95 -39.44
C LEU A 543 -17.76 19.04 -37.95
N ARG A 544 -16.56 18.64 -37.53
CA ARG A 544 -16.08 18.74 -36.14
C ARG A 544 -16.01 20.21 -35.73
N GLU A 545 -15.44 21.12 -36.51
CA GLU A 545 -15.42 22.55 -36.20
C GLU A 545 -16.84 23.14 -36.08
N LYS A 546 -17.76 22.71 -36.94
CA LYS A 546 -19.17 23.15 -36.90
C LYS A 546 -19.94 22.61 -35.70
N ILE A 547 -19.73 21.34 -35.34
CA ILE A 547 -20.45 20.67 -34.23
C ILE A 547 -19.70 20.82 -32.90
N GLN A 548 -18.43 21.22 -32.90
CA GLN A 548 -17.59 21.34 -31.71
C GLN A 548 -18.17 22.33 -30.69
N PRO A 549 -18.79 23.46 -31.06
CA PRO A 549 -19.53 24.28 -30.12
C PRO A 549 -20.65 23.51 -29.40
N GLU A 550 -21.46 22.75 -30.14
CA GLU A 550 -22.55 21.92 -29.57
C GLU A 550 -22.03 20.74 -28.74
N ILE A 551 -21.00 20.03 -29.20
CA ILE A 551 -20.35 18.95 -28.44
C ILE A 551 -19.70 19.51 -27.18
N MET A 552 -19.03 20.67 -27.27
CA MET A 552 -18.47 21.33 -26.09
C MET A 552 -19.56 21.78 -25.14
N GLU A 553 -20.71 22.21 -25.64
CA GLU A 553 -21.87 22.55 -24.81
C GLU A 553 -22.47 21.31 -24.15
N LEU A 554 -22.58 20.18 -24.86
CA LEU A 554 -23.00 18.89 -24.29
C LEU A 554 -21.97 18.37 -23.27
N ILE A 555 -20.67 18.51 -23.54
CA ILE A 555 -19.61 18.18 -22.58
C ILE A 555 -19.70 19.11 -21.38
N LYS A 556 -19.91 20.42 -21.56
CA LYS A 556 -20.10 21.36 -20.44
C LYS A 556 -21.33 20.98 -19.64
N GLN A 557 -22.46 20.65 -20.27
CA GLN A 557 -23.67 20.18 -19.59
C GLN A 557 -23.42 18.87 -18.84
N GLN A 558 -22.71 17.91 -19.45
CA GLN A 558 -22.34 16.64 -18.80
C GLN A 558 -21.38 16.86 -17.64
N ARG A 559 -20.36 17.73 -17.80
CA ARG A 559 -19.44 18.12 -16.74
C ARG A 559 -20.15 18.88 -15.64
N LEU A 560 -21.09 19.76 -15.99
CA LEU A 560 -21.94 20.48 -15.05
C LEU A 560 -22.80 19.49 -14.26
N ASN A 561 -23.42 18.52 -14.94
CA ASN A 561 -24.17 17.45 -14.29
C ASN A 561 -23.26 16.62 -13.39
N ARG A 562 -22.05 16.25 -13.82
CA ARG A 562 -21.06 15.55 -12.97
C ARG A 562 -20.59 16.38 -11.79
N LEU A 563 -20.45 17.69 -11.96
CA LEU A 563 -20.17 18.60 -10.86
C LEU A 563 -21.36 18.62 -9.91
N CYS A 564 -22.58 18.84 -10.39
CA CYS A 564 -23.83 18.82 -9.62
C CYS A 564 -24.07 17.50 -8.87
N GLU A 565 -23.78 16.36 -9.50
CA GLU A 565 -23.80 15.01 -8.87
C GLU A 565 -22.78 14.92 -7.73
N GLY A 566 -21.67 15.63 -7.87
CA GLY A 566 -20.56 15.65 -6.95
C GLY A 566 -19.65 14.44 -7.09
N THR A 567 -18.38 14.64 -6.73
CA THR A 567 -17.37 13.59 -6.71
C THR A 567 -16.71 13.54 -5.35
N CYS A 568 -16.32 12.34 -4.92
CA CYS A 568 -15.64 12.14 -3.66
C CYS A 568 -14.17 12.56 -3.79
N PHE A 569 -13.75 13.54 -3.01
CA PHE A 569 -12.34 13.91 -2.89
C PHE A 569 -11.76 13.39 -1.58
N ARG A 570 -10.60 12.73 -1.64
CA ARG A 570 -9.83 12.36 -0.45
C ARG A 570 -9.12 13.61 0.08
N LYS A 571 -9.39 13.97 1.32
CA LYS A 571 -8.71 15.08 1.99
C LYS A 571 -7.27 14.65 2.30
N ILE A 572 -6.27 15.34 1.74
CA ILE A 572 -4.87 15.14 2.13
C ILE A 572 -4.76 15.61 3.58
N SER A 573 -4.64 14.65 4.49
CA SER A 573 -4.54 14.86 5.92
C SER A 573 -3.13 14.43 6.36
N SER A 574 -2.47 15.22 7.20
CA SER A 574 -1.26 14.80 7.91
C SER A 574 -1.52 13.67 8.92
N ARG A 575 -2.79 13.42 9.25
CA ARG A 575 -3.26 12.32 10.12
C ARG A 575 -3.62 11.11 9.26
N ARG A 576 -3.02 9.95 9.56
CA ARG A 576 -3.07 8.77 8.71
C ARG A 576 -4.46 8.14 8.56
N ARG A 577 -5.35 8.19 9.57
CA ARG A 577 -6.62 7.41 9.54
C ARG A 577 -7.78 7.95 10.38
N GLN A 578 -8.13 9.25 10.29
CA GLN A 578 -9.54 9.60 10.57
C GLN A 578 -10.38 9.20 9.36
N GLY A 579 -11.46 8.45 9.62
CA GLY A 579 -12.29 7.77 8.63
C GLY A 579 -12.62 8.64 7.43
N GLU A 580 -12.68 8.00 6.26
CA GLU A 580 -12.99 8.55 4.94
C GLU A 580 -13.90 9.79 5.00
N THR A 581 -13.32 10.98 5.23
CA THR A 581 -14.02 12.21 4.91
C THR A 581 -13.84 12.39 3.41
N HIS A 582 -14.51 11.55 2.63
CA HIS A 582 -14.82 11.87 1.26
C HIS A 582 -15.67 13.13 1.31
N THR A 583 -15.06 14.27 0.97
CA THR A 583 -15.85 15.48 0.79
C THR A 583 -16.53 15.34 -0.56
N VAL A 584 -17.83 15.09 -0.54
CA VAL A 584 -18.64 15.15 -1.76
C VAL A 584 -18.86 16.62 -2.06
N LEU A 585 -18.21 17.11 -3.11
CA LEU A 585 -18.44 18.47 -3.60
C LEU A 585 -19.65 18.45 -4.53
N THR A 586 -20.85 18.72 -4.02
CA THR A 586 -22.04 19.04 -4.84
C THR A 586 -22.22 20.56 -4.90
N PRO A 587 -21.90 21.24 -6.01
CA PRO A 587 -22.31 22.61 -6.23
C PRO A 587 -23.83 22.71 -6.26
N TYR A 588 -24.37 23.78 -5.68
CA TYR A 588 -25.77 24.16 -5.88
C TYR A 588 -26.01 24.48 -7.35
N SER A 589 -27.19 24.16 -7.85
CA SER A 589 -27.67 24.26 -9.24
C SER A 589 -27.74 25.69 -9.84
N ASN A 590 -26.95 26.65 -9.33
CA ASN A 590 -26.86 28.02 -9.82
C ASN A 590 -25.75 28.21 -10.88
N HIS A 591 -25.45 27.19 -11.68
CA HIS A 591 -24.48 27.30 -12.77
C HIS A 591 -25.08 27.62 -14.14
N SER A 592 -26.35 28.03 -14.18
CA SER A 592 -26.99 28.61 -15.35
C SER A 592 -26.66 30.11 -15.45
N ALA A 593 -25.53 30.41 -16.08
CA ALA A 593 -25.26 31.72 -16.70
C ALA A 593 -24.43 31.53 -17.97
#